data_AF-S8FDG2-F1
#
_entry.id   AF-S8FDG2-F1
#
_cell.length_a   1.000
_cell.length_b   1.000
_cell.length_c   1.000
_cell.angle_alpha   90.00
_cell.angle_beta   90.00
_cell.angle_gamma   90.00
#
_symmetry.space_group_name_H-M   'P 1'
#
loop_
_entity.id
_entity.type
_entity.pdbx_description
1 polymer ?
#
loop_
_entity_poly.entity_id
_entity_poly.type
_entity_poly.pdbx_seq_one_letter_code
_entity_poly.pdbx_strand_id
1 'polypeptide(L)' 'LTRWGQCHPTLTGRKNIVQMGPGGITQYLTAVQGMPRQVEDSLNKMVRNFIWKGAKVPPVNGNTLSLPIQEGGL' A
#
# COMPACT_ATOMS: atom_id res chain seq x y z
N LEU A 1 9.14 -2.04 4.66
CA LEU A 1 8.76 -2.70 3.39
C LEU A 1 9.92 -3.46 2.73
N THR A 2 11.15 -2.91 2.67
CA THR A 2 12.32 -3.56 2.04
C THR A 2 12.60 -4.99 2.53
N ARG A 3 12.62 -5.23 3.85
CA ARG A 3 12.85 -6.57 4.42
C ARG A 3 11.75 -7.57 4.03
N TRP A 4 10.50 -7.16 4.08
CA TRP A 4 9.36 -8.00 3.70
C TRP A 4 9.29 -8.27 2.19
N GLY A 5 9.88 -7.41 1.37
CA GLY A 5 10.01 -7.64 -0.08
C GLY A 5 10.97 -8.77 -0.44
N GLN A 6 11.94 -9.08 0.42
CA GLN A 6 12.93 -10.15 0.22
C GLN A 6 12.33 -11.55 0.41
N CYS A 7 11.18 -11.67 1.08
CA CYS A 7 10.47 -12.93 1.27
C CYS A 7 9.65 -13.36 0.02
N HIS A 8 9.78 -12.64 -1.10
CA HIS A 8 9.02 -12.87 -2.33
C HIS A 8 7.50 -13.09 -2.15
N PRO A 9 6.81 -12.26 -1.33
CA PRO A 9 5.39 -12.46 -1.06
C PRO A 9 4.53 -12.35 -2.32
N THR A 10 3.43 -13.11 -2.34
CA THR A 10 2.37 -13.02 -3.36
C THR A 10 1.73 -11.63 -3.36
N LEU A 11 0.91 -11.33 -4.36
CA LEU A 11 0.19 -10.04 -4.42
C LEU A 11 -0.71 -9.84 -3.19
N THR A 12 -1.45 -10.88 -2.79
CA THR A 12 -2.25 -10.91 -1.55
C THR A 12 -1.38 -10.79 -0.30
N GLY A 13 -0.22 -11.47 -0.26
CA GLY A 13 0.72 -11.33 0.84
C GLY A 13 1.21 -9.89 1.00
N ARG A 14 1.48 -9.21 -0.12
CA ARG A 14 1.86 -7.79 -0.12
C ARG A 14 0.74 -6.87 0.32
N LYS A 15 -0.50 -7.13 -0.09
CA LYS A 15 -1.69 -6.42 0.43
C LYS A 15 -1.75 -6.52 1.95
N ASN A 16 -1.69 -7.73 2.49
CA ASN A 16 -1.79 -7.96 3.94
C ASN A 16 -0.67 -7.25 4.71
N ILE A 17 0.55 -7.30 4.18
CA ILE A 17 1.70 -6.57 4.71
C ILE A 17 1.46 -5.04 4.74
N VAL A 18 0.92 -4.46 3.67
CA VAL A 18 0.63 -3.02 3.59
C VAL A 18 -0.45 -2.64 4.61
N GLN A 19 -1.49 -3.47 4.74
CA GLN A 19 -2.57 -3.26 5.70
C GLN A 19 -2.06 -3.32 7.15
N MET A 20 -1.24 -4.31 7.49
CA MET A 20 -0.69 -4.46 8.84
C MET A 20 0.36 -3.41 9.22
N GLY A 21 1.17 -2.95 8.25
CA GLY A 21 2.26 -2.00 8.51
C GLY A 21 1.82 -0.55 8.33
N PRO A 22 2.06 0.06 7.16
CA PRO A 22 1.69 1.45 6.88
C PRO A 22 0.22 1.75 7.17
N GLY A 23 -0.72 0.87 6.78
CA GLY A 23 -2.16 1.08 7.02
C GLY A 23 -2.50 1.19 8.51
N GLY A 24 -2.15 0.18 9.29
CA GLY A 24 -2.44 0.15 10.73
C GLY A 24 -1.67 1.17 11.56
N ILE A 25 -0.38 1.41 11.27
CA ILE A 25 0.44 2.34 12.05
C ILE A 25 0.07 3.79 11.77
N THR A 26 -0.26 4.12 10.51
CA THR A 26 -0.58 5.49 10.14
C THR A 26 -1.95 5.90 10.67
N GLN A 27 -2.96 5.02 10.68
CA GLN A 27 -4.32 5.31 11.21
C GLN A 27 -4.32 6.00 12.57
N TYR A 28 -3.48 5.53 13.50
CA TYR A 28 -3.36 6.14 14.83
C TYR A 28 -2.72 7.54 14.76
N LEU A 29 -1.62 7.69 14.03
CA LEU A 29 -0.93 8.97 13.88
C LEU A 29 -1.81 10.01 13.17
N THR A 30 -2.60 9.59 12.18
CA THR A 30 -3.57 10.45 11.50
C THR A 30 -4.64 10.96 12.44
N ALA A 31 -5.14 10.12 13.35
CA ALA A 31 -6.19 10.49 14.28
C ALA A 31 -5.71 11.51 15.34
N VAL A 32 -4.44 11.43 15.75
CA VAL A 32 -3.89 12.26 16.82
C VAL A 32 -3.32 13.59 16.32
N GLN A 33 -2.74 13.63 15.12
CA GLN A 33 -2.00 14.80 14.60
C GLN A 33 -2.45 15.25 13.20
N GLY A 34 -3.41 14.54 12.58
CA GLY A 34 -3.79 14.73 11.18
C GLY A 34 -2.81 14.10 10.18
N MET A 35 -3.09 14.24 8.88
CA MET A 35 -2.15 13.88 7.81
C MET A 35 -1.88 15.09 6.92
N PRO A 36 -0.64 15.62 6.90
CA PRO A 36 -0.23 16.49 5.82
C PRO A 36 -0.25 15.72 4.50
N ARG A 37 -0.77 16.33 3.43
CA ARG A 37 -0.92 15.69 2.12
C ARG A 37 0.39 15.14 1.54
N GLN A 38 1.51 15.80 1.83
CA GLN A 38 2.84 15.34 1.42
C GLN A 38 3.24 13.99 2.03
N VAL A 39 2.79 13.73 3.27
CA VAL A 39 3.04 12.46 3.97
C VAL A 39 2.16 11.37 3.37
N GLU A 40 0.89 11.68 3.11
CA GLU A 40 -0.05 10.79 2.42
C GLU A 40 0.49 10.37 1.03
N ASP A 41 0.94 11.34 0.22
CA ASP A 41 1.53 11.09 -1.10
C ASP A 41 2.79 10.21 -1.00
N SER A 42 3.62 10.44 0.00
CA SER A 42 4.83 9.65 0.25
C SER A 42 4.51 8.21 0.64
N LEU A 43 3.51 8.01 1.50
CA LEU A 43 3.03 6.69 1.89
C LEU A 43 2.43 5.94 0.70
N ASN A 44 1.56 6.60 -0.07
CA ASN A 44 0.96 6.04 -1.27
C ASN A 44 2.02 5.62 -2.30
N LYS A 45 3.07 6.43 -2.48
CA LYS A 45 4.21 6.09 -3.35
C LYS A 45 4.97 4.86 -2.86
N MET A 46 5.24 4.76 -1.55
CA MET A 46 5.91 3.60 -0.95
C MET A 46 5.07 2.32 -1.09
N VAL A 47 3.76 2.41 -0.83
CA VAL A 47 2.81 1.29 -0.99
C VAL A 47 2.77 0.82 -2.43
N ARG A 48 2.62 1.74 -3.38
CA ARG A 48 2.61 1.43 -4.83
C ARG A 48 3.90 0.74 -5.26
N ASN A 49 5.06 1.26 -4.85
CA ASN A 49 6.34 0.66 -5.18
C ASN A 49 6.46 -0.76 -4.64
N PHE A 50 5.95 -1.02 -3.43
CA PHE A 50 6.00 -2.34 -2.81
C PHE A 50 5.04 -3.35 -3.47
N ILE A 51 3.78 -2.96 -3.73
CA ILE A 51 2.77 -3.80 -4.40
C ILE A 51 3.23 -4.19 -5.81
N TRP A 52 3.97 -3.34 -6.50
CA TRP A 52 4.40 -3.60 -7.89
C TRP A 52 5.88 -3.93 -8.05
N LYS A 53 6.61 -4.21 -6.98
CA LYS A 53 8.07 -4.49 -6.99
C LYS A 53 8.88 -3.44 -7.77
N GLY A 54 8.49 -2.16 -7.68
CA GLY A 54 9.17 -1.07 -8.38
C GLY A 54 8.87 -0.97 -9.88
N ALA A 55 7.84 -1.64 -10.41
CA ALA A 55 7.42 -1.44 -11.80
C ALA A 55 7.05 0.03 -12.06
N LYS A 56 7.63 0.63 -13.11
CA LYS A 56 7.36 2.02 -13.50
C LYS A 56 5.89 2.24 -13.88
N VAL A 57 5.30 1.28 -14.58
CA VAL A 57 3.89 1.28 -14.96
C VAL A 57 3.20 0.11 -14.26
N PRO A 58 2.34 0.37 -13.27
CA PRO A 58 1.57 -0.69 -12.63
C PRO A 58 0.48 -1.20 -13.60
N PRO A 59 0.22 -2.51 -13.63
CA PRO A 59 -0.81 -3.08 -14.49
C PRO A 59 -2.24 -2.73 -14.03
N VAL A 60 -2.43 -2.40 -12.74
CA VAL A 60 -3.71 -1.95 -12.20
C VAL A 60 -3.49 -0.64 -11.43
N ASN A 61 -4.37 0.33 -11.64
CA ASN A 61 -4.31 1.61 -10.96
C ASN A 61 -4.65 1.43 -9.45
N GLY A 62 -4.17 2.35 -8.60
CA GLY A 62 -4.38 2.22 -7.14
C GLY A 62 -5.85 2.30 -6.69
N ASN A 63 -6.68 3.04 -7.43
CA ASN A 63 -8.10 3.18 -7.10
C ASN A 63 -8.85 1.87 -7.32
N THR A 64 -8.61 1.21 -8.46
CA THR A 64 -9.16 -0.10 -8.80
C THR A 64 -8.66 -1.17 -7.83
N LEU A 65 -7.41 -1.12 -7.37
CA LEU A 65 -6.90 -2.04 -6.35
C LEU A 65 -7.62 -1.93 -5.00
N SER A 66 -8.22 -0.77 -4.71
CA SER A 66 -8.89 -0.49 -3.44
C SER A 66 -10.38 -0.82 -3.47
N LEU A 67 -10.92 -1.25 -4.62
CA LEU A 67 -12.31 -1.67 -4.78
C LEU A 67 -12.56 -3.02 -4.09
N PRO A 68 -13.83 -3.39 -3.86
CA PRO A 68 -14.18 -4.73 -3.43
C PRO A 68 -13.65 -5.80 -4.40
N ILE A 69 -13.39 -7.00 -3.89
CA ILE A 69 -12.91 -8.14 -4.68
C ILE A 69 -13.89 -8.46 -5.83
N GLN A 70 -15.19 -8.23 -5.61
CA GLN A 70 -16.25 -8.41 -6.61
C GLN A 70 -16.11 -7.48 -7.83
N GLU A 71 -15.44 -6.34 -7.66
CA GLU A 71 -15.23 -5.32 -8.71
C GLU A 71 -13.81 -5.34 -9.27
N GLY A 72 -13.01 -6.37 -8.95
CA GLY A 72 -11.64 -6.53 -9.44
C GLY A 72 -10.57 -5.86 -8.59
N GLY A 73 -10.92 -5.44 -7.37
CA GLY A 73 -9.95 -4.97 -6.38
C GLY A 73 -9.24 -6.10 -5.63
N LEU A 74 -8.27 -5.72 -4.79
CA LEU A 74 -7.45 -6.65 -4.00
C LEU A 74 -7.95 -6.78 -2.58
#